data_AF-T1BFW1-F1
#
_entry.id   AF-T1BFW1-F1
#
_cell.length_a   1.000
_cell.length_b   1.000
_cell.length_c   1.000
_cell.angle_alpha   90.00
_cell.angle_beta   90.00
_cell.angle_gamma   90.00
#
_symmetry.space_group_name_H-M   'P 1'
#
loop_
_entity.id
_entity.type
_entity.pdbx_description
1 polymer ?
#
loop_
_entity_poly.entity_id
_entity_poly.type
_entity_poly.pdbx_seq_one_letter_code
_entity_poly.pdbx_strand_id
1 'polypeptide(L)'
;AAFQLGSLLGALDSAFAESNESRIRRTAERVRAQGRAWTARNGPAHRLARAIGRAVSVIYTDSQFSPVARRWATQVEENAKRVAFFDEVPEVLHNALVGWDATGRLAARRFAPVLIHRSGVPPLTLRGFTHLAQVLGRREAHLVETTIPGDDLLEQIAVATALGDHVSIHLAS
;
A
#
# COMPACT_ATOMS: atom_id res chain seq x y z
N ALA A 1 -21.80 -16.94 -28.02
CA ALA A 1 -20.67 -16.05 -27.67
C ALA A 1 -20.05 -16.37 -26.30
N ALA A 2 -20.83 -16.54 -25.21
CA ALA A 2 -20.29 -16.80 -23.86
C ALA A 2 -19.47 -18.10 -23.70
N PHE A 3 -19.82 -19.18 -24.43
CA PHE A 3 -19.09 -20.45 -24.39
C PHE A 3 -17.67 -20.39 -24.97
N GLN A 4 -17.37 -19.43 -25.86
CA GLN A 4 -16.04 -19.26 -26.45
C GLN A 4 -15.07 -18.52 -25.51
N LEU A 5 -15.59 -17.65 -24.65
CA LEU A 5 -14.77 -16.93 -23.66
C LEU A 5 -14.36 -17.83 -22.49
N GLY A 6 -15.25 -18.70 -22.02
CA GLY A 6 -14.94 -19.66 -20.96
C GLY A 6 -13.91 -20.72 -21.38
N SER A 7 -14.00 -21.20 -22.62
CA SER A 7 -13.01 -22.14 -23.19
C SER A 7 -11.67 -21.47 -23.49
N LEU A 8 -11.67 -20.21 -23.94
CA LEU A 8 -10.46 -19.41 -24.10
C LEU A 8 -9.77 -19.14 -22.75
N LEU A 9 -10.53 -18.78 -21.71
CA LEU A 9 -10.01 -18.59 -20.36
C LEU A 9 -9.46 -19.90 -19.77
N GLY A 10 -10.13 -21.04 -19.98
CA GLY A 10 -9.63 -22.35 -19.57
C GLY A 10 -8.37 -22.79 -20.32
N ALA A 11 -8.26 -22.48 -21.61
CA ALA A 11 -7.06 -22.75 -22.41
C ALA A 11 -5.89 -21.79 -22.10
N LEU A 12 -6.19 -20.58 -21.62
CA LEU A 12 -5.18 -19.66 -21.11
C LEU A 12 -4.71 -20.07 -19.72
N ASP A 13 -5.60 -20.59 -18.86
CA ASP A 13 -5.24 -21.11 -17.53
C ASP A 13 -4.22 -22.26 -17.63
N SER A 14 -4.31 -23.11 -18.66
CA SER A 14 -3.30 -24.15 -18.95
C SER A 14 -2.00 -23.63 -19.59
N ALA A 15 -1.99 -22.38 -20.07
CA ALA A 15 -0.79 -21.71 -20.58
C ALA A 15 0.03 -21.00 -19.48
N PHE A 16 -0.53 -20.86 -18.28
CA PHE A 16 0.20 -20.40 -17.10
C PHE A 16 0.79 -21.60 -16.35
N ALA A 17 1.99 -21.43 -15.78
CA ALA A 17 2.65 -22.48 -15.00
C ALA A 17 1.85 -22.91 -13.75
N GLU A 18 0.84 -22.11 -13.36
CA GLU A 18 -0.07 -22.38 -12.26
C GLU A 18 -1.46 -21.79 -12.57
N SER A 19 -2.53 -22.53 -12.21
CA SER A 19 -3.91 -22.07 -12.36
C SER A 19 -4.26 -20.90 -11.44
N ASN A 20 -5.20 -20.05 -11.87
CA ASN A 20 -5.67 -18.93 -11.05
C ASN A 20 -6.29 -19.38 -9.72
N GLU A 21 -6.99 -20.53 -9.69
CA GLU A 21 -7.55 -21.09 -8.46
C GLU A 21 -6.45 -21.42 -7.43
N SER A 22 -5.36 -22.04 -7.88
CA SER A 22 -4.23 -22.38 -7.01
C SER A 22 -3.57 -21.12 -6.45
N ARG A 23 -3.37 -20.10 -7.29
CA ARG A 23 -2.83 -18.79 -6.87
C ARG A 23 -3.73 -18.11 -5.83
N ILE A 24 -5.04 -18.10 -6.04
CA ILE A 24 -6.01 -17.52 -5.08
C ILE A 24 -5.97 -18.28 -3.75
N ARG A 25 -5.96 -19.62 -3.78
CA ARG A 25 -5.94 -20.45 -2.58
C ARG A 25 -4.67 -20.21 -1.76
N ARG A 26 -3.49 -20.23 -2.40
CA ARG A 26 -2.22 -19.92 -1.72
C ARG A 26 -2.22 -18.51 -1.14
N THR A 27 -2.73 -17.53 -1.89
CA THR A 27 -2.88 -16.15 -1.43
C THR A 27 -3.72 -16.08 -0.15
N ALA A 28 -4.88 -16.73 -0.14
CA ALA A 28 -5.77 -16.75 1.02
C ALA A 28 -5.12 -17.43 2.23
N GLU A 29 -4.40 -18.54 2.04
CA GLU A 29 -3.65 -19.21 3.10
C GLU A 29 -2.56 -18.30 3.68
N ARG A 30 -1.82 -17.60 2.82
CA ARG A 30 -0.78 -16.66 3.23
C ARG A 30 -1.33 -15.50 4.07
N VAL A 31 -2.43 -14.90 3.63
CA VAL A 31 -3.12 -13.82 4.38
C VAL A 31 -3.61 -14.34 5.73
N ARG A 32 -4.24 -15.53 5.78
CA ARG A 32 -4.70 -16.14 7.04
C ARG A 32 -3.56 -16.42 8.01
N ALA A 33 -2.43 -16.90 7.52
CA ALA A 33 -1.26 -17.18 8.35
C ALA A 33 -0.71 -15.92 9.04
N GLN A 34 -0.82 -14.75 8.41
CA GLN A 34 -0.34 -13.48 8.97
C GLN A 34 -1.36 -12.77 9.87
N GLY A 35 -2.64 -13.14 9.82
CA GLY A 35 -3.73 -12.48 10.55
C GLY A 35 -3.46 -12.29 12.05
N ARG A 36 -2.93 -13.31 12.74
CA ARG A 36 -2.57 -13.21 14.18
C ARG A 36 -1.48 -12.17 14.44
N ALA A 37 -0.52 -12.03 13.53
CA ALA A 37 0.55 -11.04 13.68
C ALA A 37 -0.01 -9.62 13.51
N TRP A 38 -0.96 -9.39 12.61
CA TRP A 38 -1.54 -8.07 12.39
C TRP A 38 -2.42 -7.58 13.54
N THR A 39 -3.05 -8.47 14.30
CA THR A 39 -3.86 -8.09 15.47
C THR A 39 -3.04 -7.86 16.74
N ALA A 40 -1.79 -8.34 16.80
CA ALA A 40 -0.96 -8.25 17.99
C ALA A 40 -0.59 -6.79 18.36
N ARG A 41 -0.57 -6.49 19.67
CA ARG A 41 -0.23 -5.16 20.26
C ARG A 41 1.19 -4.65 20.00
N ASN A 42 2.04 -5.43 19.33
CA ASN A 42 3.35 -5.00 18.84
C ASN A 42 3.63 -5.58 17.44
N GLY A 43 2.59 -6.06 16.77
CA GLY A 43 2.66 -6.62 15.43
C GLY A 43 2.96 -5.58 14.36
N PRO A 44 3.22 -6.00 13.12
CA PRO A 44 3.56 -5.08 12.03
C PRO A 44 2.49 -3.99 11.80
N ALA A 45 1.21 -4.33 11.82
CA ALA A 45 0.13 -3.35 11.67
C ALA A 45 0.10 -2.34 12.82
N HIS A 46 0.24 -2.82 14.06
CA HIS A 46 0.28 -1.94 15.23
C HIS A 46 1.48 -0.98 15.19
N ARG A 47 2.67 -1.47 14.80
CA ARG A 47 3.87 -0.62 14.69
C ARG A 47 3.72 0.47 13.62
N LEU A 48 3.13 0.13 12.47
CA LEU A 48 2.81 1.12 11.44
C LEU A 48 1.80 2.16 11.95
N ALA A 49 0.74 1.71 12.61
CA ALA A 49 -0.25 2.61 13.21
C ALA A 49 0.39 3.56 14.24
N ARG A 50 1.29 3.06 15.10
CA ARG A 50 2.03 3.92 16.03
C ARG A 50 2.96 4.91 15.33
N ALA A 51 3.61 4.51 14.24
CA ALA A 51 4.50 5.38 13.48
C ALA A 51 3.73 6.51 12.80
N ILE A 52 2.53 6.23 12.27
CA ILE A 52 1.60 7.23 11.73
C ILE A 52 1.07 8.14 12.85
N GLY A 53 0.77 7.56 14.03
CA GLY A 53 0.30 8.29 15.19
C GLY A 53 -1.00 9.04 14.90
N ARG A 54 -1.02 10.35 15.23
CA ARG A 54 -2.20 11.24 15.04
C ARG A 54 -2.13 12.08 13.75
N ALA A 55 -1.07 11.95 12.96
CA ALA A 55 -0.91 12.73 11.74
C ALA A 55 -1.89 12.29 10.63
N VAL A 56 -2.18 13.18 9.69
CA VAL A 56 -3.03 12.87 8.54
C VAL A 56 -2.30 11.92 7.60
N SER A 57 -2.87 10.74 7.34
CA SER A 57 -2.25 9.73 6.49
C SER A 57 -2.27 10.16 5.02
N VAL A 58 -1.12 10.05 4.36
CA VAL A 58 -1.01 10.28 2.91
C VAL A 58 -0.31 9.08 2.29
N ILE A 59 -1.08 8.19 1.67
CA ILE A 59 -0.60 6.88 1.22
C ILE A 59 -0.05 6.97 -0.20
N TYR A 60 1.22 6.62 -0.39
CA TYR A 60 1.88 6.63 -1.69
C TYR A 60 2.40 5.25 -2.07
N THR A 61 2.27 4.91 -3.34
CA THR A 61 2.73 3.61 -3.87
C THR A 61 3.02 3.71 -5.37
N ASP A 62 3.41 2.61 -6.03
CA ASP A 62 3.54 2.56 -7.49
C ASP A 62 2.20 2.28 -8.17
N SER A 63 2.10 2.57 -9.46
CA SER A 63 0.86 2.41 -10.23
C SER A 63 0.20 1.03 -10.16
N GLN A 64 0.97 -0.06 -10.04
CA GLN A 64 0.39 -1.42 -9.89
C GLN A 64 -0.28 -1.64 -8.53
N PHE A 65 0.06 -0.83 -7.53
CA PHE A 65 -0.49 -0.86 -6.19
C PHE A 65 -1.46 0.29 -5.91
N SER A 66 -1.80 1.15 -6.87
CA SER A 66 -2.72 2.27 -6.62
C SER A 66 -4.08 1.84 -6.00
N PRO A 67 -4.66 0.65 -6.31
CA PRO A 67 -5.84 0.17 -5.59
C PRO A 67 -5.58 -0.10 -4.10
N VAL A 68 -4.38 -0.55 -3.73
CA VAL A 68 -3.97 -0.76 -2.33
C VAL A 68 -3.90 0.59 -1.60
N ALA A 69 -3.28 1.60 -2.18
CA ALA A 69 -3.19 2.92 -1.55
C ALA A 69 -4.56 3.55 -1.35
N ARG A 70 -5.43 3.47 -2.37
CA ARG A 70 -6.83 3.87 -2.27
C ARG A 70 -7.55 3.13 -1.14
N ARG A 71 -7.42 1.80 -1.11
CA ARG A 71 -8.05 0.95 -0.09
C ARG A 71 -7.61 1.32 1.32
N TRP A 72 -6.32 1.59 1.53
CA TRP A 72 -5.80 2.05 2.82
C TRP A 72 -6.42 3.38 3.24
N ALA A 73 -6.44 4.38 2.35
CA ALA A 73 -7.04 5.68 2.64
C ALA A 73 -8.53 5.53 3.04
N THR A 74 -9.30 4.78 2.24
CA THR A 74 -10.70 4.48 2.55
C THR A 74 -10.87 3.78 3.90
N GLN A 75 -10.02 2.81 4.25
CA GLN A 75 -10.13 2.15 5.56
C GLN A 75 -9.75 3.04 6.73
N VAL A 76 -8.78 3.93 6.57
CA VAL A 76 -8.48 4.93 7.60
C VAL A 76 -9.69 5.84 7.82
N GLU A 77 -10.39 6.26 6.76
CA GLU A 77 -11.61 7.06 6.86
C GLU A 77 -12.77 6.28 7.49
N GLU A 78 -13.00 5.05 7.05
CA GLU A 78 -14.11 4.21 7.52
C GLU A 78 -13.92 3.72 8.96
N ASN A 79 -12.74 3.23 9.32
CA ASN A 79 -12.50 2.59 10.62
C ASN A 79 -11.97 3.59 11.65
N ALA A 80 -10.96 4.39 11.30
CA ALA A 80 -10.34 5.33 12.23
C ALA A 80 -11.00 6.71 12.26
N LYS A 81 -11.97 6.98 11.38
CA LYS A 81 -12.69 8.26 11.28
C LYS A 81 -11.75 9.45 11.08
N ARG A 82 -10.69 9.24 10.31
CA ARG A 82 -9.64 10.23 10.02
C ARG A 82 -9.55 10.46 8.53
N VAL A 83 -9.39 11.71 8.12
CA VAL A 83 -9.12 12.06 6.72
C VAL A 83 -7.81 11.39 6.28
N ALA A 84 -7.82 10.81 5.10
CA ALA A 84 -6.64 10.22 4.48
C ALA A 84 -6.62 10.52 2.98
N PHE A 85 -5.43 10.62 2.42
CA PHE A 85 -5.23 10.83 0.99
C PHE A 85 -4.41 9.69 0.40
N PHE A 86 -4.50 9.51 -0.91
CA PHE A 86 -3.64 8.58 -1.64
C PHE A 86 -3.27 9.14 -3.01
N ASP A 87 -2.14 8.69 -3.54
CA ASP A 87 -1.67 8.98 -4.90
C ASP A 87 -0.56 7.97 -5.26
N GLU A 88 -0.11 7.94 -6.51
CA GLU A 88 0.87 6.97 -6.99
C GLU A 88 2.01 7.58 -7.81
N VAL A 89 3.17 6.92 -7.82
CA VAL A 89 4.26 7.23 -8.75
C VAL A 89 3.88 6.71 -10.15
N PRO A 90 4.01 7.53 -11.24
CA PRO A 90 4.74 8.79 -11.30
C PRO A 90 3.94 10.07 -11.00
N GLU A 91 2.61 10.05 -10.90
CA GLU A 91 1.77 11.25 -10.74
C GLU A 91 2.13 12.08 -9.50
N VAL A 92 2.48 11.42 -8.39
CA VAL A 92 3.01 12.06 -7.17
C VAL A 92 4.20 12.96 -7.45
N LEU A 93 5.05 12.61 -8.41
CA LEU A 93 6.24 13.39 -8.77
C LEU A 93 5.90 14.67 -9.54
N HIS A 94 4.73 14.72 -10.18
CA HIS A 94 4.26 15.91 -10.89
C HIS A 94 3.42 16.80 -9.97
N ASN A 95 2.57 16.21 -9.13
CA ASN A 95 1.53 16.93 -8.40
C ASN A 95 1.91 17.14 -6.93
N ALA A 96 1.92 16.05 -6.15
CA ALA A 96 2.12 16.13 -4.72
C ALA A 96 3.52 16.63 -4.33
N LEU A 97 4.56 16.28 -5.10
CA LEU A 97 5.94 16.70 -4.85
C LEU A 97 6.08 18.23 -4.84
N VAL A 98 5.43 18.92 -5.79
CA VAL A 98 5.41 20.38 -5.87
C VAL A 98 4.72 20.97 -4.63
N GLY A 99 3.60 20.37 -4.22
CA GLY A 99 2.89 20.77 -2.99
C GLY A 99 3.74 20.58 -1.73
N TRP A 100 4.44 19.45 -1.60
CA TRP A 100 5.35 19.20 -0.50
C TRP A 100 6.50 20.20 -0.46
N ASP A 101 7.08 20.52 -1.61
CA ASP A 101 8.19 21.47 -1.68
C ASP A 101 7.74 22.91 -1.36
N ALA A 102 6.49 23.28 -1.62
CA ALA A 102 5.95 24.56 -1.18
C ALA A 102 5.56 24.56 0.32
N THR A 103 5.36 23.40 0.94
CA THR A 103 4.84 23.30 2.30
C THR A 103 5.91 23.64 3.35
N GLY A 104 5.54 24.45 4.35
CA GLY A 104 6.41 24.75 5.49
C GLY A 104 6.55 23.56 6.44
N ARG A 105 7.71 23.40 7.09
CA ARG A 105 8.02 22.24 7.96
C ARG A 105 6.99 21.98 9.05
N LEU A 106 6.51 23.04 9.73
CA LEU A 106 5.50 22.91 10.77
C LEU A 106 4.17 22.35 10.24
N ALA A 107 3.78 22.74 9.02
CA ALA A 107 2.58 22.21 8.38
C ALA A 107 2.80 20.77 7.91
N ALA A 108 3.99 20.45 7.36
CA ALA A 108 4.32 19.10 6.90
C ALA A 108 4.31 18.05 8.03
N ARG A 109 4.72 18.44 9.24
CA ARG A 109 4.62 17.61 10.47
C ARG A 109 3.17 17.27 10.89
N ARG A 110 2.14 17.82 10.24
CA ARG A 110 0.74 17.40 10.50
C ARG A 110 0.36 16.14 9.73
N PHE A 111 1.21 15.71 8.80
CA PHE A 111 0.96 14.60 7.90
C PHE A 111 1.97 13.48 8.11
N ALA A 112 1.50 12.26 7.87
CA ALA A 112 2.30 11.06 7.79
C ALA A 112 2.22 10.49 6.36
N PRO A 113 3.14 10.88 5.48
CA PRO A 113 3.34 10.18 4.22
C PRO A 113 3.72 8.73 4.50
N VAL A 114 2.97 7.78 3.93
CA VAL A 114 3.21 6.34 4.04
C VAL A 114 3.62 5.82 2.68
N LEU A 115 4.91 5.51 2.49
CA LEU A 115 5.39 4.87 1.26
C LEU A 115 5.23 3.36 1.37
N ILE A 116 4.36 2.80 0.53
CA ILE A 116 4.19 1.36 0.38
C ILE A 116 5.03 0.92 -0.81
N HIS A 117 6.08 0.15 -0.53
CA HIS A 117 6.92 -0.49 -1.53
C HIS A 117 6.46 -1.93 -1.71
N ARG A 118 6.59 -2.45 -2.93
CA ARG A 118 6.41 -3.87 -3.23
C ARG A 118 7.72 -4.45 -3.77
N SER A 119 7.91 -5.76 -3.66
CA SER A 119 9.02 -6.43 -4.31
C SER A 119 8.89 -6.35 -5.84
N GLY A 120 10.02 -6.23 -6.54
CA GLY A 120 10.03 -6.16 -8.01
C GLY A 120 9.54 -4.82 -8.59
N VAL A 121 9.58 -3.72 -7.83
CA VAL A 121 9.34 -2.37 -8.38
C VAL A 121 10.44 -2.03 -9.41
N PRO A 122 10.09 -1.45 -10.58
CA PRO A 122 11.08 -1.03 -11.56
C PRO A 122 12.09 -0.01 -11.00
N PRO A 123 13.36 -0.03 -11.44
CA PRO A 123 14.39 0.90 -10.96
C PRO A 123 14.03 2.38 -11.08
N LEU A 124 13.33 2.78 -12.14
CA LEU A 124 12.88 4.16 -12.35
C LEU A 124 11.88 4.59 -11.27
N THR A 125 10.93 3.72 -10.92
CA THR A 125 9.95 3.97 -9.86
C THR A 125 10.62 4.06 -8.49
N LEU A 126 11.63 3.21 -8.21
CA LEU A 126 12.43 3.30 -6.97
C LEU A 126 13.17 4.65 -6.86
N ARG A 127 13.71 5.17 -7.97
CA ARG A 127 14.30 6.52 -8.01
C ARG A 127 13.26 7.59 -7.70
N GLY A 128 12.04 7.44 -8.23
CA GLY A 128 10.91 8.30 -7.91
C GLY A 128 10.60 8.34 -6.41
N PHE A 129 10.44 7.18 -5.78
CA PHE A 129 10.24 7.09 -4.32
C PHE A 129 11.41 7.70 -3.54
N THR A 130 12.64 7.43 -3.96
CA THR A 130 13.84 7.99 -3.32
C THR A 130 13.80 9.52 -3.35
N HIS A 131 13.47 10.10 -4.50
CA HIS A 131 13.35 11.54 -4.65
C HIS A 131 12.22 12.12 -3.77
N LEU A 132 11.05 11.49 -3.77
CA LEU A 132 9.93 11.88 -2.92
C LEU A 132 10.31 11.84 -1.43
N ALA A 133 10.93 10.76 -0.96
CA ALA A 133 11.38 10.62 0.43
C ALA A 133 12.38 11.72 0.83
N GLN A 134 13.30 12.10 -0.07
CA GLN A 134 14.24 13.21 0.16
C GLN A 134 13.49 14.54 0.35
N VAL A 135 12.50 14.85 -0.50
CA VAL A 135 11.70 16.07 -0.33
C VAL A 135 10.95 16.04 0.99
N LEU A 136 10.25 14.95 1.29
CA LEU A 136 9.49 14.79 2.55
C LEU A 136 10.38 14.94 3.79
N GLY A 137 11.58 14.37 3.76
CA GLY A 137 12.58 14.48 4.82
C GLY A 137 13.08 15.91 5.03
N ARG A 138 13.36 16.67 3.96
CA ARG A 138 13.72 18.11 4.04
C ARG A 138 12.60 18.97 4.64
N ARG A 139 11.36 18.53 4.45
CA ARG A 139 10.15 19.15 5.02
C ARG A 139 9.81 18.63 6.42
N GLU A 140 10.56 17.66 6.92
CA GLU A 140 10.35 17.04 8.23
C GLU A 140 8.93 16.46 8.40
N ALA A 141 8.33 15.98 7.31
CA ALA A 141 7.09 15.21 7.37
C ALA A 141 7.33 13.90 8.14
N HIS A 142 6.29 13.35 8.77
CA HIS A 142 6.38 12.06 9.48
C HIS A 142 6.39 10.89 8.49
N LEU A 143 7.48 10.76 7.74
CA LEU A 143 7.65 9.71 6.74
C LEU A 143 7.64 8.33 7.39
N VAL A 144 6.72 7.48 6.94
CA VAL A 144 6.61 6.07 7.32
C VAL A 144 6.80 5.24 6.06
N GLU A 145 7.57 4.17 6.15
CA GLU A 145 7.81 3.28 5.01
C GLU A 145 7.50 1.84 5.38
N THR A 146 6.95 1.09 4.42
CA THR A 146 6.72 -0.35 4.54
C THR A 146 7.02 -1.03 3.22
N THR A 147 7.54 -2.25 3.28
CA THR A 147 7.78 -3.08 2.10
C THR A 147 6.93 -4.33 2.20
N ILE A 148 6.23 -4.64 1.12
CA ILE A 148 5.41 -5.85 0.97
C ILE A 148 6.25 -6.86 0.18
N PRO A 149 6.81 -7.88 0.85
CA PRO A 149 7.63 -8.89 0.19
C PRO A 149 6.77 -9.88 -0.58
N GLY A 150 7.31 -10.41 -1.68
CA GLY A 150 6.72 -11.51 -2.42
C GLY A 150 7.12 -11.50 -3.89
N ASP A 151 6.87 -12.61 -4.57
CA ASP A 151 7.20 -12.77 -5.99
C ASP A 151 5.95 -12.74 -6.89
N ASP A 152 4.76 -12.91 -6.30
CA ASP A 152 3.48 -12.83 -6.99
C ASP A 152 2.74 -11.54 -6.63
N LEU A 153 2.26 -10.80 -7.64
CA LEU A 153 1.61 -9.51 -7.46
C LEU A 153 0.25 -9.62 -6.75
N LEU A 154 -0.51 -10.70 -7.00
CA LEU A 154 -1.82 -10.91 -6.36
C LEU A 154 -1.63 -11.17 -4.86
N GLU A 155 -0.65 -11.99 -4.49
CA GLU A 155 -0.28 -12.23 -3.09
C GLU A 155 0.13 -10.92 -2.40
N GLN A 156 0.98 -10.13 -3.05
CA GLN A 156 1.44 -8.85 -2.53
C GLN A 156 0.26 -7.86 -2.34
N ILE A 157 -0.65 -7.73 -3.31
CA ILE A 157 -1.84 -6.87 -3.20
C ILE A 157 -2.73 -7.32 -2.04
N ALA A 158 -2.99 -8.62 -1.89
CA ALA A 158 -3.85 -9.15 -0.84
C ALA A 158 -3.24 -8.96 0.55
N VAL A 159 -1.95 -9.23 0.71
CA VAL A 159 -1.19 -9.00 1.95
C VAL A 159 -1.18 -7.52 2.31
N ALA A 160 -0.87 -6.65 1.35
CA ALA A 160 -0.85 -5.21 1.57
C ALA A 160 -2.22 -4.67 1.97
N THR A 161 -3.29 -5.14 1.31
CA THR A 161 -4.67 -4.78 1.63
C THR A 161 -5.03 -5.18 3.05
N ALA A 162 -4.82 -6.45 3.42
CA ALA A 162 -5.14 -6.92 4.77
C ALA A 162 -4.31 -6.21 5.85
N LEU A 163 -3.03 -5.93 5.59
CA LEU A 163 -2.21 -5.12 6.48
C LEU A 163 -2.82 -3.73 6.72
N GLY A 164 -3.27 -3.05 5.65
CA GLY A 164 -3.92 -1.73 5.74
C GLY A 164 -5.21 -1.73 6.54
N ASP A 165 -6.06 -2.73 6.31
CA ASP A 165 -7.28 -2.94 7.07
C ASP A 165 -6.95 -3.01 8.58
N HIS A 166 -5.95 -3.81 8.97
CA HIS A 166 -5.52 -3.88 10.37
C HIS A 166 -4.84 -2.61 10.89
N VAL A 167 -4.03 -1.91 10.07
CA VAL A 167 -3.44 -0.61 10.43
C VAL A 167 -4.55 0.38 10.77
N SER A 168 -5.62 0.43 9.97
CA SER A 168 -6.75 1.33 10.20
C SER A 168 -7.48 1.05 11.52
N ILE A 169 -7.61 -0.23 11.91
CA ILE A 169 -8.19 -0.62 13.20
C ILE A 169 -7.32 -0.14 14.36
N HIS A 170 -5.99 -0.32 14.27
CA HIS A 170 -5.07 0.18 15.30
C HIS A 170 -5.02 1.72 15.36
N LEU A 171 -5.26 2.42 14.25
CA LEU A 171 -5.35 3.89 14.22
C LEU A 171 -6.64 4.44 14.83
N ALA A 172 -7.68 3.60 14.97
CA ALA A 172 -8.96 3.94 15.59
C ALA A 172 -8.93 3.86 17.13
N SER A 173 -7.90 3.21 17.68
CA SER A 173 -7.69 3.01 19.12
C SER A 173 -6.91 4.18 19.74
#